data_AF-A0A2V5X3H4-F1
#
_entry.id   AF-A0A2V5X3H4-F1
#
_cell.length_a   1.000
_cell.length_b   1.000
_cell.length_c   1.000
_cell.angle_alpha   90.00
_cell.angle_beta   90.00
_cell.angle_gamma   90.00
#
_symmetry.space_group_name_H-M   'P 1'
#
loop_
_entity.id
_entity.type
_entity.pdbx_description
1 polymer ?
#
loop_
_entity_poly.entity_id
_entity_poly.type
_entity_poly.pdbx_seq_one_letter_code
_entity_poly.pdbx_strand_id
1 'polypeptide(L)'
;MLGLIGKKLGQTRVYDAQGNIVPVTVVLAGPNRVIQCKTVETDGYQAVQLGFGDQKESRLTKPLNGHLKKFNVSPVKRVREFRNFSVDVKPGDVVGVNIFAQGDYVDAIGVTKGRGF
;
A
#
# COMPACT_ATOMS: atom_id res chain seq x y z
N MET A 1 -9.75 -9.40 1.57
CA MET A 1 -8.32 -9.41 1.19
C MET A 1 -7.62 -8.26 1.88
N LEU A 2 -6.47 -8.52 2.49
CA LEU A 2 -5.60 -7.48 3.04
C LEU A 2 -4.53 -7.12 2.01
N GLY A 3 -4.06 -5.87 2.04
CA GLY A 3 -3.06 -5.42 1.09
C GLY A 3 -2.43 -4.10 1.53
N LEU A 4 -1.15 -3.96 1.21
CA LEU A 4 -0.39 -2.73 1.41
C LEU A 4 0.27 -2.33 0.10
N ILE A 5 0.52 -1.04 -0.07
CA ILE A 5 1.39 -0.54 -1.11
C ILE A 5 2.80 -0.46 -0.52
N GLY A 6 3.77 -0.99 -1.25
CA GLY A 6 5.17 -0.96 -0.85
C GLY A 6 6.10 -0.42 -1.92
N LYS A 7 7.32 -0.09 -1.50
CA LYS A 7 8.46 0.21 -2.36
C LYS A 7 9.55 -0.84 -2.14
N LYS A 8 9.91 -1.57 -3.20
CA LYS A 8 11.10 -2.43 -3.19
C LYS A 8 12.33 -1.55 -2.97
N LEU A 9 13.05 -1.79 -1.88
CA LEU A 9 14.30 -1.08 -1.56
C LEU A 9 15.51 -1.81 -2.14
N GLY A 10 15.52 -3.14 -2.06
CA GLY A 10 16.65 -3.94 -2.51
C GLY A 10 16.51 -5.40 -2.15
N GLN A 11 17.60 -6.14 -2.31
CA GLN A 11 17.71 -7.56 -1.98
C GLN A 11 18.94 -7.75 -1.10
N THR A 12 18.83 -8.67 -0.14
CA THR A 12 19.92 -9.07 0.75
C THR A 12 19.77 -10.55 1.08
N ARG A 13 20.64 -11.06 1.94
CA ARG A 13 20.60 -12.43 2.46
C ARG A 13 20.59 -12.41 3.97
N VAL A 14 19.87 -13.34 4.58
CA VAL A 14 19.85 -13.57 6.03
C VAL A 14 20.15 -15.04 6.31
N TYR A 15 20.61 -15.34 7.52
CA TYR A 15 20.77 -16.72 7.97
C TYR A 15 19.53 -17.12 8.77
N ASP A 16 19.02 -18.33 8.52
CA ASP A 16 18.01 -18.93 9.38
C ASP A 16 18.63 -19.51 10.67
N ALA A 17 17.79 -20.03 11.56
CA ALA A 17 18.24 -20.62 12.82
C ALA A 17 19.10 -21.88 12.64
N GLN A 18 19.06 -22.51 11.46
CA GLN A 18 19.81 -23.70 11.09
C GLN A 18 21.13 -23.36 10.37
N GLY A 19 21.41 -22.07 10.15
CA GLY A 19 22.61 -21.60 9.46
C GLY A 19 22.52 -21.61 7.94
N ASN A 20 21.34 -21.85 7.35
CA ASN A 20 21.15 -21.76 5.91
C ASN A 20 21.03 -20.30 5.45
N ILE A 21 21.52 -20.02 4.24
CA ILE A 21 21.41 -18.70 3.62
C ILE A 21 20.06 -18.58 2.90
N VAL A 22 19.25 -17.61 3.31
CA VAL A 22 17.95 -17.31 2.69
C VAL A 22 18.01 -15.95 1.97
N PRO A 23 17.76 -15.89 0.65
CA PRO A 23 17.67 -14.63 -0.07
C PRO A 23 16.36 -13.92 0.25
N VAL A 24 16.42 -12.63 0.56
CA VAL A 24 15.25 -11.83 0.96
C VAL A 24 15.18 -10.51 0.18
N THR A 25 13.95 -10.02 -0.01
CA THR A 25 13.70 -8.71 -0.61
C THR A 25 13.20 -7.76 0.46
N VAL A 26 13.84 -6.59 0.59
CA VAL A 26 13.42 -5.56 1.54
C VAL A 26 12.37 -4.67 0.88
N VAL A 27 11.20 -4.59 1.50
CA VAL A 27 10.06 -3.78 1.04
C VAL A 27 9.69 -2.76 2.10
N LEU A 28 9.72 -1.47 1.73
CA LEU A 28 9.17 -0.39 2.57
C LEU A 28 7.66 -0.33 2.35
N ALA A 29 6.87 -0.77 3.32
CA ALA A 29 5.42 -0.87 3.23
C ALA A 29 4.68 0.09 4.19
N GLY A 30 5.24 1.28 4.47
CA GLY A 30 4.55 2.29 5.27
C GLY A 30 5.12 3.71 5.12
N PRO A 31 4.34 4.74 5.50
CA PRO A 31 2.94 4.64 5.96
C PRO A 31 1.94 4.45 4.79
N ASN A 32 0.94 3.57 4.97
CA ASN A 32 -0.21 3.44 4.07
C ASN A 32 -1.43 4.12 4.71
N ARG A 33 -1.94 5.20 4.11
CA ARG A 33 -3.06 5.98 4.64
C ARG A 33 -4.36 5.59 3.96
N VAL A 34 -5.43 5.38 4.71
CA VAL A 34 -6.77 5.14 4.18
C VAL A 34 -7.34 6.45 3.66
N ILE A 35 -7.62 6.52 2.37
CA ILE A 35 -8.18 7.71 1.72
C ILE A 35 -9.69 7.64 1.71
N GLN A 36 -10.25 6.56 1.18
CA GLN A 36 -11.69 6.41 1.03
C GLN A 36 -12.08 4.95 1.24
N CYS A 37 -13.15 4.74 1.99
CA CYS A 37 -13.83 3.45 2.07
C CYS A 37 -15.04 3.50 1.14
N LYS A 38 -15.06 2.62 0.15
CA LYS A 38 -16.13 2.46 -0.83
C LYS A 38 -17.13 1.42 -0.34
N THR A 39 -18.40 1.72 -0.50
CA THR A 39 -19.51 0.86 -0.08
C THR A 39 -20.35 0.44 -1.28
N VAL A 40 -21.13 -0.64 -1.11
CA VAL A 40 -22.02 -1.12 -2.17
C VAL A 40 -23.06 -0.07 -2.55
N GLU A 41 -23.57 0.69 -1.58
CA GLU A 41 -24.59 1.72 -1.79
C GLU A 41 -24.08 2.92 -2.61
N THR A 42 -22.84 3.35 -2.36
CA THR A 42 -22.26 4.54 -2.99
C THR A 42 -21.50 4.24 -4.28
N ASP A 43 -20.80 3.11 -4.34
CA ASP A 43 -19.81 2.81 -5.39
C ASP A 43 -20.11 1.49 -6.14
N GLY A 44 -21.12 0.72 -5.71
CA GLY A 44 -21.51 -0.57 -6.30
C GLY A 44 -20.64 -1.76 -5.89
N TYR A 45 -19.64 -1.55 -5.03
CA TYR A 45 -18.80 -2.61 -4.47
C TYR A 45 -18.07 -2.16 -3.20
N GLN A 46 -17.61 -3.12 -2.39
CA GLN A 46 -16.83 -2.84 -1.18
C GLN A 46 -15.33 -2.81 -1.49
N ALA A 47 -14.67 -1.69 -1.18
CA ALA A 47 -13.23 -1.55 -1.34
C ALA A 47 -12.65 -0.48 -0.43
N VAL A 48 -11.34 -0.56 -0.17
CA VAL A 48 -10.58 0.45 0.55
C VAL A 48 -9.52 1.03 -0.37
N GLN A 49 -9.47 2.36 -0.45
CA GLN A 49 -8.46 3.09 -1.17
C GLN A 49 -7.31 3.47 -0.22
N LEU A 50 -6.10 2.97 -0.51
CA LEU A 50 -4.89 3.26 0.24
C LEU A 50 -3.97 4.20 -0.52
N GLY A 51 -3.38 5.15 0.21
CA GLY A 51 -2.38 6.10 -0.24
C GLY A 51 -1.00 5.77 0.30
N PHE A 52 0.03 5.83 -0.55
CA PHE A 52 1.41 5.54 -0.16
C PHE A 52 2.43 6.51 -0.77
N GLY A 53 3.45 6.81 0.04
CA GLY A 53 4.59 7.64 -0.29
C GLY A 53 4.27 9.12 -0.21
N ASP A 54 4.83 9.81 0.76
CA ASP A 54 4.60 11.24 0.97
C ASP A 54 5.06 12.08 -0.22
N GLN A 55 4.29 13.12 -0.54
CA GLN A 55 4.57 14.04 -1.63
C GLN A 55 4.31 15.48 -1.17
N LYS A 56 5.00 16.46 -1.74
CA LYS A 56 4.61 17.87 -1.58
C LYS A 56 3.29 18.14 -2.30
N GLU A 57 2.42 18.94 -1.70
CA GLU A 57 1.14 19.33 -2.28
C GLU A 57 1.29 19.98 -3.67
N SER A 58 2.33 20.79 -3.86
CA SER A 58 2.64 21.45 -5.14
C SER A 58 2.96 20.49 -6.29
N ARG A 59 3.22 19.21 -6.00
CA ARG A 59 3.47 18.16 -7.00
C ARG A 59 2.24 17.33 -7.31
N LEU A 60 1.10 17.62 -6.68
CA LEU A 60 -0.18 16.95 -6.97
C LEU A 60 -0.96 17.72 -8.03
N THR A 61 -1.74 16.99 -8.81
CA THR A 61 -2.74 17.60 -9.69
C THR A 61 -3.90 18.14 -8.85
N LYS A 62 -4.56 19.21 -9.32
CA LYS A 62 -5.69 19.82 -8.60
C LYS A 62 -6.79 18.82 -8.21
N PRO A 63 -7.23 17.89 -9.09
CA PRO A 63 -8.27 16.92 -8.73
C PRO A 63 -7.83 15.95 -7.62
N LEU A 64 -6.60 15.44 -7.70
CA LEU A 64 -6.08 14.52 -6.68
C LEU A 64 -5.93 15.22 -5.32
N ASN A 65 -5.47 16.46 -5.32
CA ASN A 65 -5.36 17.25 -4.10
C ASN A 65 -6.74 17.51 -3.47
N GLY A 66 -7.75 17.88 -4.27
CA GLY A 66 -9.13 18.05 -3.80
C GLY A 66 -9.69 16.77 -3.19
N HIS A 67 -9.42 15.62 -3.82
CA HIS A 67 -9.84 14.30 -3.32
C HIS A 67 -9.19 13.98 -1.97
N LEU A 68 -7.88 14.16 -1.81
CA LEU A 68 -7.18 13.91 -0.54
C LEU A 68 -7.65 14.85 0.57
N LYS A 69 -7.88 16.14 0.25
CA LYS A 69 -8.41 17.13 1.21
C LYS A 69 -9.81 16.79 1.69
N LYS A 70 -10.68 16.27 0.83
CA LYS A 70 -12.04 15.84 1.20
C LYS A 70 -12.03 14.81 2.36
N PHE A 71 -11.03 13.94 2.39
CA PHE A 71 -10.89 12.90 3.41
C PHE A 71 -9.82 13.23 4.45
N ASN A 72 -9.34 14.48 4.50
CA ASN A 72 -8.33 14.97 5.43
C ASN A 72 -7.03 14.14 5.45
N VAL A 73 -6.61 13.60 4.29
CA VAL A 73 -5.41 12.78 4.17
C VAL A 73 -4.25 13.60 3.65
N SER A 74 -3.05 13.36 4.20
CA SER A 74 -1.82 14.00 3.74
C SER A 74 -1.54 13.71 2.25
N PRO A 75 -0.93 14.65 1.51
CA PRO A 75 -0.51 14.44 0.12
C PRO A 75 0.32 13.15 -0.10
N VAL A 76 -0.19 12.24 -0.93
CA VAL A 76 0.48 10.98 -1.29
C VAL A 76 0.78 10.89 -2.79
N LYS A 77 1.81 10.12 -3.13
CA LYS A 77 2.29 9.92 -4.50
C LYS A 77 1.52 8.84 -5.24
N ARG A 78 1.09 7.79 -4.54
CA ARG A 78 0.41 6.64 -5.14
C ARG A 78 -0.88 6.35 -4.39
N VAL A 79 -1.90 5.99 -5.15
CA VAL A 79 -3.21 5.58 -4.65
C VAL A 79 -3.58 4.27 -5.32
N ARG A 80 -3.99 3.26 -4.55
CA ARG A 80 -4.48 1.97 -5.05
C ARG A 80 -5.69 1.53 -4.25
N GLU A 81 -6.52 0.73 -4.88
CA GLU A 81 -7.74 0.19 -4.28
C GLU A 81 -7.59 -1.31 -4.04
N PHE A 82 -8.07 -1.76 -2.88
CA PHE A 82 -8.12 -3.15 -2.48
C PHE A 82 -9.57 -3.53 -2.21
N ARG A 83 -10.08 -4.51 -2.97
CA ARG A 83 -11.47 -4.97 -2.87
C ARG A 83 -11.68 -5.90 -1.68
N ASN A 84 -12.90 -5.91 -1.14
CA ASN A 84 -13.33 -6.76 -0.04
C ASN A 84 -12.33 -6.74 1.13
N PHE A 85 -11.94 -5.54 1.57
CA PHE A 85 -10.91 -5.38 2.59
C PHE A 85 -11.37 -6.00 3.91
N SER A 86 -10.57 -6.89 4.47
CA SER A 86 -11.01 -7.75 5.59
C SER A 86 -11.00 -7.06 6.96
N VAL A 87 -10.36 -5.90 7.07
CA VAL A 87 -10.26 -5.13 8.31
C VAL A 87 -11.15 -3.90 8.17
N ASP A 88 -11.93 -3.61 9.21
CA ASP A 88 -12.72 -2.39 9.24
C ASP A 88 -11.79 -1.20 9.50
N VAL A 89 -11.77 -0.26 8.56
CA VAL A 89 -10.89 0.91 8.58
C VAL A 89 -11.68 2.14 8.19
N LYS A 90 -11.28 3.29 8.72
CA LYS A 90 -11.92 4.58 8.45
C LYS A 90 -10.99 5.46 7.61
N PRO A 91 -11.55 6.37 6.79
CA PRO A 91 -10.77 7.42 6.14
C PRO A 91 -9.92 8.19 7.16
N GLY A 92 -8.62 8.35 6.88
CA GLY A 92 -7.65 8.97 7.77
C GLY A 92 -6.78 7.97 8.56
N ASP A 93 -7.21 6.72 8.69
CA ASP A 93 -6.44 5.70 9.41
C ASP A 93 -5.12 5.37 8.69
N VAL A 94 -4.14 4.89 9.46
CA VAL A 94 -2.86 4.43 8.93
C VAL A 94 -2.75 2.93 9.13
N VAL A 95 -2.60 2.20 8.03
CA VAL A 95 -2.39 0.75 8.02
C VAL A 95 -0.89 0.46 7.95
N GLY A 96 -0.40 -0.30 8.92
CA GLY A 96 1.00 -0.71 9.03
C GLY A 96 1.25 -2.15 8.58
N VAL A 97 2.52 -2.58 8.66
CA VAL A 97 2.94 -3.95 8.36
C VAL A 97 2.39 -5.00 9.33
N ASN A 98 1.88 -4.55 10.48
CA ASN A 98 1.33 -5.41 11.54
C ASN A 98 0.08 -6.21 11.11
N ILE A 99 -0.47 -5.94 9.92
CA ILE A 99 -1.56 -6.74 9.35
C ILE A 99 -1.08 -8.11 8.85
N PHE A 100 0.24 -8.31 8.71
CA PHE A 100 0.85 -9.57 8.32
C PHE A 100 1.56 -10.18 9.53
N ALA A 101 1.42 -11.50 9.69
CA ALA A 101 2.15 -12.29 10.66
C ALA A 101 3.39 -12.92 10.01
N GLN A 102 4.38 -13.25 10.84
CA GLN A 102 5.54 -14.01 10.37
C GLN A 102 5.10 -15.40 9.89
N GLY A 103 5.50 -15.77 8.68
CA GLY A 103 5.12 -17.04 8.05
C GLY A 103 3.96 -16.93 7.07
N ASP A 104 3.29 -15.78 7.00
CA ASP A 104 2.25 -15.54 6.01
C ASP A 104 2.80 -15.56 4.59
N TYR A 105 2.09 -16.27 3.70
CA TYR A 105 2.32 -16.18 2.27
C TYR A 105 1.63 -14.93 1.72
N VAL A 106 2.35 -14.19 0.88
CA VAL A 106 1.86 -12.93 0.30
C VAL A 106 2.00 -12.93 -1.21
N ASP A 107 0.97 -12.41 -1.89
CA ASP A 107 1.01 -12.14 -3.32
C ASP A 107 1.57 -10.75 -3.60
N ALA A 108 2.65 -10.68 -4.38
CA ALA A 108 3.31 -9.43 -4.73
C ALA A 108 3.03 -9.04 -6.19
N ILE A 109 2.37 -7.89 -6.40
CA ILE A 109 2.11 -7.33 -7.73
C ILE A 109 3.01 -6.11 -7.95
N GLY A 110 3.70 -6.08 -9.08
CA GLY A 110 4.58 -4.97 -9.43
C GLY A 110 4.77 -4.82 -10.94
N VAL A 111 5.21 -3.63 -11.35
CA VAL A 111 5.61 -3.38 -12.74
C VAL A 111 7.04 -3.91 -12.93
N THR A 112 7.24 -4.78 -13.92
CA THR A 112 8.54 -5.36 -14.24
C THR A 112 9.45 -4.36 -14.95
N LYS A 113 10.76 -4.64 -14.97
CA LYS A 113 11.74 -3.82 -15.69
C LYS A 113 11.57 -4.03 -17.20
N GLY A 114 11.23 -2.97 -17.94
CA GLY A 114 11.20 -3.00 -19.41
C GLY A 114 12.59 -3.22 -20.00
N ARG A 115 12.65 -3.94 -21.13
CA ARG A 115 13.91 -4.28 -21.83
C ARG A 115 14.12 -3.55 -23.17
N GLY A 116 13.19 -2.70 -23.58
CA GLY A 116 13.26 -2.00 -24.88
C GLY A 116 13.06 -2.93 -26.08
N PHE A 117 13.35 -2.40 -27.27
CA PHE A 117 13.59 -3.16 -28.50
C PHE A 117 15.10 -3.30 -28.69
#